data_AF-A0A6G9FQW5-F1
#
_entry.id   AF-A0A6G9FQW5-F1
#
_cell.length_a   1.000
_cell.length_b   1.000
_cell.length_c   1.000
_cell.angle_alpha   90.00
_cell.angle_beta   90.00
_cell.angle_gamma   90.00
#
_symmetry.space_group_name_H-M   'P 1'
#
loop_
_entity.id
_entity.type
_entity.pdbx_description
1 polymer ?
#
loop_
_entity_poly.entity_id
_entity_poly.type
_entity_poly.pdbx_seq_one_letter_code
_entity_poly.pdbx_strand_id
1 'polypeptide(L)' 'MNAEDQLRSQVRAALERTNISQAEAARQLGLSTKHMSQMLTGRATLTLDWAERIVALCGMRIVVLALTGTPDEAAA' A
#
# COMPACT_ATOMS: atom_id res chain seq x y z
N MET A 1 -12.02 5.51 8.03
CA MET A 1 -10.95 5.05 7.11
C MET A 1 -10.16 3.99 7.85
N ASN A 2 -10.14 2.74 7.38
CA ASN A 2 -9.45 1.65 8.09
C ASN A 2 -7.96 1.60 7.69
N ALA A 3 -7.17 0.78 8.40
CA ALA A 3 -5.73 0.66 8.15
C ALA A 3 -5.40 0.21 6.71
N GLU A 4 -6.22 -0.66 6.13
CA GLU A 4 -6.01 -1.14 4.76
C GLU A 4 -6.26 -0.04 3.71
N ASP A 5 -7.27 0.81 3.90
CA ASP A 5 -7.55 1.96 3.03
C ASP A 5 -6.40 2.98 3.09
N GLN A 6 -5.84 3.20 4.28
CA GLN A 6 -4.65 4.05 4.45
C GLN A 6 -3.44 3.45 3.74
N LEU A 7 -3.19 2.16 3.91
CA LEU A 7 -2.09 1.46 3.22
C LEU A 7 -2.24 1.59 1.69
N ARG A 8 -3.44 1.34 1.16
CA ARG A 8 -3.74 1.47 -0.27
C ARG A 8 -3.53 2.90 -0.78
N SER A 9 -3.95 3.89 -0.01
CA SER A 9 -3.73 5.31 -0.34
C SER A 9 -2.24 5.63 -0.43
N GLN A 10 -1.43 5.17 0.54
CA GLN A 10 0.02 5.36 0.54
C GLN A 10 0.71 4.66 -0.64
N VAL A 11 0.29 3.43 -0.97
CA VAL A 11 0.84 2.70 -2.13
C VAL A 11 0.51 3.43 -3.44
N ARG A 12 -0.71 3.94 -3.62
CA ARG A 12 -1.06 4.74 -4.80
C ARG A 12 -0.22 6.02 -4.89
N ALA A 13 -0.07 6.73 -3.77
CA ALA A 13 0.77 7.92 -3.73
C ALA A 13 2.26 7.63 -4.05
N ALA A 14 2.78 6.47 -3.64
CA ALA A 14 4.15 6.07 -3.98
C ALA A 14 4.34 5.83 -5.49
N LEU A 15 3.38 5.16 -6.13
CA LEU A 15 3.35 4.96 -7.58
C LEU A 15 3.27 6.28 -8.33
N GLU A 16 2.40 7.19 -7.89
CA GLU A 16 2.24 8.53 -8.49
C GLU A 16 3.53 9.36 -8.37
N ARG A 17 4.17 9.38 -7.18
CA ARG A 17 5.41 10.14 -6.94
C ARG A 17 6.60 9.67 -7.79
N THR A 18 6.62 8.39 -8.15
CA THR A 18 7.71 7.80 -8.96
C THR A 18 7.35 7.64 -10.43
N ASN A 19 6.14 8.06 -10.82
CA ASN A 19 5.60 7.91 -12.16
C ASN A 19 5.58 6.45 -12.66
N ILE A 20 5.44 5.49 -11.73
CA ILE A 20 5.29 4.06 -12.06
C ILE A 20 3.79 3.78 -12.22
N SER A 21 3.38 3.38 -13.42
CA SER A 21 1.99 2.98 -13.66
C SER A 21 1.66 1.64 -12.96
N GLN A 22 0.39 1.42 -12.62
CA GLN A 22 -0.07 0.13 -12.08
C GLN A 22 0.24 -1.04 -13.03
N ALA A 23 0.14 -0.82 -14.34
CA ALA A 23 0.46 -1.83 -15.34
C ALA A 23 1.95 -2.18 -15.36
N GLU A 24 2.82 -1.19 -15.17
CA GLU A 24 4.26 -1.41 -15.08
C GLU A 24 4.63 -2.15 -13.79
N ALA A 25 4.13 -1.69 -12.64
CA ALA A 25 4.35 -2.39 -11.38
C ALA A 25 3.83 -3.84 -11.43
N ALA A 26 2.68 -4.07 -12.06
CA ALA A 26 2.14 -5.42 -12.26
C ALA A 26 3.08 -6.30 -13.10
N ARG A 27 3.61 -5.79 -14.22
CA ARG A 27 4.58 -6.50 -15.06
C ARG A 27 5.85 -6.87 -14.29
N GLN A 28 6.44 -5.90 -13.57
CA GLN A 28 7.68 -6.12 -12.81
C GLN A 28 7.51 -7.14 -11.67
N LEU A 29 6.32 -7.20 -11.08
CA LEU A 29 6.01 -8.14 -9.99
C LEU A 29 5.41 -9.47 -10.46
N GLY A 30 5.29 -9.70 -11.77
CA GLY A 30 4.77 -10.95 -12.32
C GLY A 30 3.28 -11.18 -12.07
N LEU A 31 2.49 -10.11 -11.94
CA LEU A 31 1.04 -10.17 -11.71
C LEU A 31 0.24 -9.47 -12.81
N SER A 32 -1.03 -9.82 -12.92
CA SER A 32 -1.91 -9.17 -13.90
C SER A 32 -2.24 -7.74 -13.46
N THR A 33 -2.34 -6.82 -14.42
CA THR A 33 -2.81 -5.44 -14.17
C THR A 33 -4.19 -5.42 -13.51
N LYS A 34 -5.05 -6.40 -13.82
CA LYS A 34 -6.35 -6.57 -13.18
C LYS A 34 -6.21 -6.83 -11.69
N HIS A 35 -5.33 -7.75 -11.29
CA HIS A 35 -5.09 -8.07 -9.88
C HIS A 35 -4.50 -6.87 -9.14
N MET A 36 -3.52 -6.17 -9.75
CA MET A 36 -3.00 -4.90 -9.20
C MET A 36 -4.11 -3.89 -8.96
N SER A 37 -4.96 -3.66 -9.96
CA SER A 37 -6.08 -2.72 -9.86
C SER A 37 -7.08 -3.14 -8.79
N GLN A 38 -7.38 -4.45 -8.66
CA GLN A 38 -8.26 -4.96 -7.62
C GLN A 38 -7.69 -4.71 -6.22
N MET A 39 -6.40 -4.95 -5.99
CA MET A 39 -5.74 -4.61 -4.72
C MET A 39 -5.81 -3.10 -4.44
N LEU A 40 -5.46 -2.28 -5.42
CA LEU A 40 -5.42 -0.82 -5.30
C LEU A 40 -6.79 -0.13 -5.33
N THR A 41 -7.88 -0.88 -5.49
CA THR A 41 -9.26 -0.41 -5.38
C THR A 41 -10.06 -1.10 -4.27
N GLY A 42 -9.45 -2.03 -3.54
CA GLY A 42 -10.10 -2.76 -2.43
C GLY A 42 -11.06 -3.86 -2.86
N ARG A 43 -11.00 -4.28 -4.13
CA ARG A 43 -11.72 -5.46 -4.64
C ARG A 43 -10.96 -6.77 -4.40
N ALA A 44 -9.69 -6.68 -4.06
CA ALA A 44 -8.87 -7.76 -3.54
C ALA A 44 -8.08 -7.22 -2.34
N THR A 45 -7.76 -8.10 -1.39
CA THR A 45 -6.97 -7.74 -0.21
C THR A 45 -5.57 -7.28 -0.62
N LEU A 46 -5.16 -6.12 -0.14
CA LEU A 46 -3.77 -5.67 -0.25
C LEU A 46 -2.99 -6.18 0.97
N THR A 47 -2.25 -7.27 0.80
CA THR A 47 -1.40 -7.80 1.88
C THR A 47 -0.19 -6.88 2.11
N LEU A 48 0.40 -6.96 3.31
CA LEU A 48 1.61 -6.21 3.64
C LEU A 48 2.78 -6.58 2.71
N ASP A 49 2.95 -7.86 2.38
CA ASP A 49 3.97 -8.33 1.42
C ASP A 49 3.79 -7.70 0.03
N TRP A 50 2.56 -7.64 -0.48
CA TRP A 50 2.31 -6.97 -1.76
C TRP A 50 2.57 -5.47 -1.69
N ALA A 51 2.12 -4.82 -0.61
CA ALA A 51 2.38 -3.39 -0.42
C ALA A 51 3.89 -3.10 -0.36
N GLU A 52 4.66 -3.91 0.37
CA GLU A 52 6.11 -3.79 0.48
C GLU A 52 6.80 -3.93 -0.87
N ARG A 53 6.45 -4.97 -1.64
CA ARG A 53 6.99 -5.17 -3.00
C ARG A 53 6.68 -4.01 -3.93
N ILE A 54 5.47 -3.46 -3.90
CA ILE A 54 5.09 -2.33 -4.75
C ILE A 54 5.88 -1.07 -4.38
N VAL A 55 5.99 -0.75 -3.09
CA VAL A 55 6.75 0.46 -2.67
C VAL A 55 8.26 0.28 -2.85
N ALA A 56 8.77 -0.95 -2.82
CA ALA A 56 10.16 -1.23 -3.14
C ALA A 56 10.51 -0.86 -4.59
N LEU A 57 9.60 -1.10 -5.55
CA LEU A 57 9.77 -0.59 -6.92
C LEU A 57 9.85 0.93 -6.99
N CYS A 58 9.21 1.62 -6.04
CA CYS A 58 9.23 3.06 -5.91
C CYS A 58 10.47 3.58 -5.16
N GLY A 59 11.44 2.71 -4.80
CA GLY A 59 12.59 3.08 -3.98
C GLY A 59 12.23 3.46 -2.54
N MET A 60 11.08 2.99 -2.05
CA MET A 60 10.55 3.27 -0.71
C MET A 60 10.46 1.97 0.11
N ARG A 61 10.22 2.12 1.42
CA ARG A 61 10.00 0.99 2.34
C ARG A 61 8.83 1.27 3.26
N ILE A 62 8.15 0.22 3.69
CA ILE A 62 7.11 0.32 4.72
C ILE A 62 7.77 0.25 6.09
N VAL A 63 7.31 1.10 7.02
CA VAL A 63 7.68 1.04 8.43
C VAL A 63 6.41 0.87 9.24
N VAL A 64 6.32 -0.21 10.01
CA VAL A 64 5.21 -0.47 10.94
C VAL A 64 5.73 -0.26 12.35
N LEU A 65 5.08 0.63 13.10
CA LEU A 65 5.43 0.94 14.48
C LEU A 65 4.31 0.47 15.40
N ALA A 66 4.66 -0.35 16.38
CA ALA A 66 3.79 -0.63 17.52
C ALA A 66 4.18 0.30 18.66
N LEU A 67 3.26 1.13 19.11
CA LEU A 67 3.47 2.06 20.23
C LEU A 67 2.88 1.44 21.50
N THR A 68 3.60 1.57 22.61
CA THR A 68 3.10 1.16 23.92
C THR A 68 2.26 2.27 24.54
N GLY A 69 1.09 1.90 25.09
CA GLY A 69 0.13 2.80 25.72
C GLY A 69 -1.28 2.22 25.67
N THR A 70 -2.16 2.64 26.58
CA THR A 70 -3.61 2.51 26.36
C THR A 70 -3.99 3.42 25.18
N PRO A 71 -4.91 3.01 24.28
CA PRO A 71 -5.47 3.95 23.30
C PRO A 71 -6.14 5.08 24.09
N ASP A 72 -5.44 6.20 24.22
CA ASP A 72 -5.72 7.19 25.26
C ASP A 72 -7.07 7.90 25.04
N GLU A 73 -7.71 8.26 26.15
CA GLU A 73 -8.85 9.17 26.29
C GLU A 73 -8.46 10.59 25.82
N ALA A 74 -8.00 10.74 24.59
CA ALA A 74 -7.63 12.03 23.99
C ALA A 74 -8.85 12.67 23.29
N ALA A 75 -9.98 12.71 24.00
CA ALA A 75 -11.16 13.50 23.64
C ALA A 75 -11.89 13.92 24.92
N ALA A 76 -11.23 14.76 25.73
CA ALA A 76 -11.88 15.62 26.72
C ALA A 76 -12.00 17.03 26.14
#